data_AF-I3IHB2-F1
#
_entry.id   AF-I3IHB2-F1
#
_cell.length_a   1.000
_cell.length_b   1.000
_cell.length_c   1.000
_cell.angle_alpha   90.00
_cell.angle_beta   90.00
_cell.angle_gamma   90.00
#
_symmetry.space_group_name_H-M   'P 1'
#
loop_
_entity.id
_entity.type
_entity.pdbx_description
1 polymer ?
#
loop_
_entity_poly.entity_id
_entity_poly.type
_entity_poly.pdbx_seq_one_letter_code
_entity_poly.pdbx_strand_id
1 'polypeptide(L)'
;MEQTGQLKINSEKELISSIQIYLMDILNTHGVIYDVNGSVINEINASSYCKTLRFVSERKDLCQSYSWELSKSAIHFKRPFEDVCPGGLTLLSMPIYLYDNTVIGAHCVAISNPRRSKFCIYDIAAHFNIDAHILWDAVKKTPPILKPILKIARGQVFSTTELLSKIFTHTYALQQREAAIAEKYHCIEEFFKSQKKD
;
A
#
# COMPACT_ATOMS: atom_id res chain seq x y z
N MET A 1 6.90 -5.06 -26.72
CA MET A 1 6.44 -5.18 -25.32
C MET A 1 5.61 -3.95 -25.02
N GLU A 2 4.29 -4.09 -25.06
CA GLU A 2 3.35 -3.01 -24.72
C GLU A 2 3.51 -2.62 -23.25
N GLN A 3 3.49 -1.32 -22.99
CA GLN A 3 3.47 -0.77 -21.64
C GLN A 3 2.09 -1.01 -21.01
N THR A 4 1.86 -2.22 -20.50
CA THR A 4 0.75 -2.49 -19.59
C THR A 4 0.97 -1.72 -18.29
N GLY A 5 0.04 -0.83 -17.96
CA GLY A 5 -0.33 -0.55 -16.57
C GLY A 5 0.40 0.58 -15.85
N GLN A 6 0.46 1.78 -16.42
CA GLN A 6 0.61 2.97 -15.57
C GLN A 6 -0.77 3.40 -15.06
N LEU A 7 -1.03 3.13 -13.78
CA LEU A 7 -2.19 3.63 -13.07
C LEU A 7 -2.08 5.16 -12.93
N LYS A 8 -2.69 5.92 -13.86
CA LYS A 8 -2.77 7.39 -13.77
C LYS A 8 -3.91 7.80 -12.82
N ILE A 9 -3.65 7.65 -11.51
CA ILE A 9 -4.59 7.78 -10.39
C ILE A 9 -4.62 9.23 -9.89
N ASN A 10 -5.61 10.02 -10.30
CA ASN A 10 -5.88 11.31 -9.64
C ASN A 10 -7.26 11.34 -8.95
N SER A 11 -8.33 10.90 -9.62
CA SER A 11 -9.69 10.81 -9.02
C SER A 11 -9.86 9.65 -8.03
N GLU A 12 -9.10 8.58 -8.21
CA GLU A 12 -9.18 7.38 -7.35
C GLU A 12 -8.44 7.52 -6.03
N LYS A 13 -7.53 8.49 -5.94
CA LYS A 13 -6.69 8.65 -4.75
C LYS A 13 -7.53 8.98 -3.52
N GLU A 14 -8.60 9.76 -3.66
CA GLU A 14 -9.51 10.09 -2.55
C GLU A 14 -10.28 8.87 -2.05
N LEU A 15 -10.77 8.04 -2.98
CA LEU A 15 -11.52 6.83 -2.64
C LEU A 15 -10.61 5.76 -2.01
N ILE A 16 -9.43 5.52 -2.59
CA ILE A 16 -8.41 4.64 -2.02
C ILE A 16 -7.99 5.14 -0.63
N SER A 17 -7.78 6.45 -0.48
CA SER A 17 -7.43 7.06 0.80
C SER A 17 -8.52 6.84 1.84
N SER A 18 -9.79 6.99 1.48
CA SER A 18 -10.91 6.78 2.40
C SER A 18 -10.96 5.34 2.94
N ILE A 19 -10.69 4.35 2.08
CA ILE A 19 -10.63 2.93 2.49
C ILE A 19 -9.46 2.68 3.43
N GLN A 20 -8.27 3.23 3.12
CA GLN A 20 -7.10 3.07 3.99
C GLN A 20 -7.25 3.83 5.30
N ILE A 21 -7.85 5.03 5.30
CA ILE A 21 -8.14 5.80 6.52
C ILE A 21 -9.06 5.01 7.43
N TYR A 22 -10.16 4.45 6.91
CA TYR A 22 -11.06 3.59 7.70
C TYR A 22 -10.29 2.45 8.41
N LEU A 23 -9.39 1.79 7.68
CA LEU A 23 -8.57 0.72 8.25
C LEU A 23 -7.56 1.25 9.30
N MET A 24 -6.97 2.41 9.03
CA MET A 24 -6.01 3.06 9.93
C MET A 24 -6.64 3.70 11.16
N ASP A 25 -7.94 4.04 11.13
CA ASP A 25 -8.67 4.47 12.33
C ASP A 25 -8.85 3.32 13.33
N ILE A 26 -8.96 2.09 12.82
CA ILE A 26 -9.03 0.88 13.65
C ILE A 26 -7.64 0.46 14.13
N LEU A 27 -6.66 0.45 13.21
CA LEU A 27 -5.34 -0.08 13.47
C LEU A 27 -4.36 0.93 14.07
N ASN A 28 -4.59 2.23 13.91
CA ASN A 28 -3.66 3.30 14.28
C ASN A 28 -2.19 2.98 13.89
N THR A 29 -2.01 2.33 12.74
CA THR A 29 -0.71 1.85 12.27
C THR A 29 -0.29 2.58 10.99
N HIS A 30 0.17 1.82 10.00
CA HIS A 30 0.68 2.27 8.73
C HIS A 30 0.21 1.30 7.64
N GLY A 31 -0.20 1.86 6.51
CA GLY A 31 -0.64 1.11 5.34
C GLY A 31 -0.14 1.78 4.06
N VAL A 32 0.33 0.98 3.12
CA VAL A 32 0.86 1.44 1.83
C VAL A 32 0.35 0.54 0.72
N ILE A 33 0.02 1.15 -0.42
CA ILE A 33 -0.35 0.45 -1.65
C ILE A 33 0.76 0.70 -2.66
N TYR A 34 1.31 -0.39 -3.18
CA TYR A 34 2.33 -0.39 -4.22
C TYR A 34 1.75 -0.85 -5.54
N ASP A 35 2.19 -0.22 -6.62
CA ASP A 35 2.09 -0.72 -7.99
C ASP A 35 3.12 -1.87 -8.20
N VAL A 36 2.95 -2.69 -9.24
CA VAL A 36 3.85 -3.80 -9.60
C VAL A 36 5.31 -3.36 -9.78
N ASN A 37 5.52 -2.11 -10.19
CA ASN A 37 6.83 -1.52 -10.42
C ASN A 37 7.47 -0.94 -9.13
N GLY A 38 6.77 -1.00 -7.99
CA GLY A 38 7.23 -0.46 -6.71
C GLY A 38 6.90 1.00 -6.45
N SER A 39 6.20 1.67 -7.37
CA SER A 39 5.67 3.01 -7.15
C SER A 39 4.65 2.98 -6.04
N VAL A 40 4.72 3.96 -5.13
CA VAL A 40 3.72 4.13 -4.08
C VAL A 40 2.50 4.80 -4.71
N ILE A 41 1.39 4.06 -4.77
CA ILE A 41 0.10 4.58 -5.21
C ILE A 41 -0.50 5.45 -4.12
N ASN A 42 -0.53 4.93 -2.88
CA ASN A 42 -1.01 5.67 -1.74
C ASN A 42 -0.38 5.16 -0.44
N GLU A 43 -0.28 6.04 0.55
CA GLU A 43 0.30 5.73 1.85
C GLU A 43 -0.43 6.50 2.95
N ILE A 44 -0.88 5.79 3.98
CA ILE A 44 -1.46 6.37 5.19
C ILE A 44 -0.63 5.93 6.40
N ASN A 45 -0.17 6.91 7.18
CA ASN A 45 0.57 6.67 8.41
C ASN A 45 -0.15 7.35 9.59
N ALA A 46 -0.90 6.57 10.36
CA ALA A 46 -1.56 7.05 11.58
C ALA A 46 -0.62 6.98 12.80
N SER A 47 0.28 5.98 12.82
CA SER A 47 1.14 5.67 13.96
C SER A 47 2.19 6.73 14.29
N SER A 48 2.17 7.25 15.52
CA SER A 48 3.28 8.05 16.05
C SER A 48 4.60 7.26 16.07
N TYR A 49 4.54 5.97 16.36
CA TYR A 49 5.69 5.08 16.38
C TYR A 49 6.34 4.92 14.99
N CYS A 50 5.56 4.58 13.96
CA CYS A 50 6.09 4.47 12.60
C CYS A 50 6.60 5.82 12.07
N LYS A 51 5.96 6.94 12.44
CA LYS A 51 6.45 8.29 12.13
C LYS A 51 7.81 8.55 12.75
N THR A 52 8.00 8.22 14.03
CA THR A 52 9.32 8.34 14.68
C THR A 52 10.38 7.52 13.97
N LEU A 53 10.09 6.24 13.68
CA LEU A 53 11.02 5.36 12.96
C LEU A 53 11.39 5.90 11.57
N ARG A 54 10.47 6.56 10.85
CA ARG A 54 10.74 7.04 9.49
C ARG A 54 11.40 8.41 9.44
N PHE A 55 11.03 9.33 10.34
CA PHE A 55 11.43 10.73 10.23
C PHE A 55 12.60 11.12 11.15
N VAL A 56 12.78 10.41 12.27
CA VAL A 56 13.87 10.67 13.22
C VAL A 56 15.09 9.80 12.93
N SER A 57 14.87 8.59 12.40
CA SER A 57 15.95 7.68 12.02
C SER A 57 16.91 8.27 10.98
N GLU A 58 18.18 7.90 11.10
CA GLU A 58 19.16 8.09 10.03
C GLU A 58 18.95 7.10 8.87
N ARG A 59 18.28 5.97 9.12
CA ARG A 59 17.94 4.91 8.16
C ARG A 59 16.48 5.03 7.69
N LYS A 60 16.14 6.18 7.11
CA LYS A 60 14.77 6.56 6.72
C LYS A 60 14.12 5.61 5.70
N ASP A 61 14.93 4.96 4.88
CA ASP A 61 14.50 4.05 3.83
C ASP A 61 14.11 2.67 4.37
N LEU A 62 14.62 2.26 5.54
CA LEU A 62 14.49 0.89 6.03
C LEU A 62 13.05 0.38 6.10
N CYS A 63 12.13 1.22 6.60
CA CYS A 63 10.70 0.89 6.66
C CYS A 63 10.13 0.64 5.25
N GLN A 64 10.43 1.54 4.31
CA GLN A 64 9.90 1.49 2.95
C GLN A 64 10.51 0.33 2.14
N SER A 65 11.82 0.13 2.27
CA SER A 65 12.53 -0.97 1.63
C SER A 65 11.96 -2.31 2.08
N TYR A 66 11.79 -2.51 3.39
CA TYR A 66 11.24 -3.76 3.91
C TYR A 66 9.77 -3.99 3.51
N SER A 67 8.90 -2.96 3.60
CA SER A 67 7.50 -3.11 3.17
C SER A 67 7.39 -3.38 1.67
N TRP A 68 8.29 -2.83 0.86
CA TRP A 68 8.36 -3.14 -0.56
C TRP A 68 8.83 -4.57 -0.82
N GLU A 69 9.88 -5.07 -0.14
CA GLU A 69 10.33 -6.47 -0.29
C GLU A 69 9.23 -7.49 0.03
N LEU A 70 8.47 -7.25 1.11
CA LEU A 70 7.34 -8.09 1.46
C LEU A 70 6.23 -8.02 0.41
N SER A 71 5.98 -6.83 -0.14
CA SER A 71 4.99 -6.60 -1.21
C SER A 71 5.38 -7.26 -2.52
N LYS A 72 6.66 -7.24 -2.89
CA LYS A 72 7.17 -8.00 -4.04
C LYS A 72 6.90 -9.49 -3.89
N SER A 73 7.07 -10.04 -2.70
CA SER A 73 6.75 -11.44 -2.42
C SER A 73 5.27 -11.73 -2.65
N ALA A 74 4.39 -10.86 -2.13
CA ALA A 74 2.95 -10.98 -2.34
C ALA A 74 2.55 -10.91 -3.82
N ILE A 75 3.15 -9.98 -4.57
CA ILE A 75 2.94 -9.82 -6.01
C ILE A 75 3.41 -11.05 -6.78
N HIS A 76 4.66 -11.48 -6.54
CA HIS A 76 5.30 -12.55 -7.30
C HIS A 76 4.61 -13.90 -7.10
N PHE A 77 4.34 -14.27 -5.85
CA PHE A 77 3.75 -15.57 -5.52
C PHE A 77 2.22 -15.56 -5.53
N LYS A 78 1.58 -14.42 -5.83
CA LYS A 78 0.12 -14.26 -5.89
C LYS A 78 -0.57 -14.82 -4.64
N ARG A 79 -0.05 -14.49 -3.47
CA ARG A 79 -0.63 -14.88 -2.18
C ARG A 79 -0.24 -13.90 -1.07
N PRO A 80 -0.98 -13.85 0.04
CA PRO A 80 -0.60 -13.03 1.18
C PRO A 80 0.73 -13.46 1.80
N PHE A 81 1.53 -12.50 2.26
CA PHE A 81 2.73 -12.71 3.07
C PHE A 81 2.65 -11.91 4.36
N GLU A 82 3.18 -12.50 5.42
CA GLU A 82 3.24 -11.86 6.73
C GLU A 82 4.62 -12.06 7.31
N ASP A 83 5.19 -10.97 7.83
CA ASP A 83 6.49 -11.00 8.49
C ASP A 83 6.62 -9.84 9.50
N VAL A 84 7.61 -9.93 10.40
CA VAL A 84 7.89 -8.88 11.40
C VAL A 84 8.93 -7.92 10.84
N CYS A 85 8.53 -6.67 10.64
CA CYS A 85 9.44 -5.64 10.15
C CYS A 85 10.55 -5.32 11.16
N PRO A 86 11.64 -4.67 10.72
CA PRO A 86 12.72 -4.25 11.61
C PRO A 86 12.24 -3.37 12.77
N GLY A 87 11.14 -2.62 12.57
CA GLY A 87 10.48 -1.83 13.61
C GLY A 87 9.71 -2.66 14.64
N GLY A 88 9.73 -3.99 14.55
CA GLY A 88 9.08 -4.90 15.49
C GLY A 88 7.57 -5.06 15.31
N LEU A 89 7.01 -4.57 14.19
CA LEU A 89 5.60 -4.72 13.84
C LEU A 89 5.42 -5.86 12.83
N THR A 90 4.43 -6.72 13.05
CA THR A 90 3.92 -7.63 12.03
C THR A 90 3.27 -6.84 10.90
N LEU A 91 3.76 -7.04 9.68
CA LEU A 91 3.18 -6.56 8.43
C LEU A 91 2.44 -7.70 7.74
N LEU A 92 1.31 -7.38 7.11
CA LEU A 92 0.58 -8.26 6.20
C LEU A 92 0.55 -7.57 4.84
N SER A 93 1.14 -8.22 3.83
CA SER A 93 1.08 -7.77 2.45
C SER A 93 0.20 -8.71 1.63
N MET A 94 -0.73 -8.13 0.88
CA MET A 94 -1.70 -8.84 0.07
C MET A 94 -1.64 -8.38 -1.39
N PRO A 95 -1.64 -9.30 -2.36
CA PRO A 95 -1.73 -8.94 -3.77
C PRO A 95 -3.08 -8.31 -4.11
N ILE A 96 -3.07 -7.35 -5.03
CA ILE A 96 -4.26 -6.71 -5.61
C ILE A 96 -4.49 -7.30 -6.99
N TYR A 97 -5.69 -7.81 -7.23
CA TYR A 97 -6.05 -8.52 -8.46
C TYR A 97 -7.01 -7.72 -9.35
N LEU A 98 -6.87 -7.92 -10.66
CA LEU A 98 -7.93 -7.66 -11.63
C LEU A 98 -8.84 -8.91 -11.80
N TYR A 99 -9.99 -8.75 -12.46
CA TYR A 99 -10.96 -9.84 -12.69
C TYR A 99 -10.35 -11.05 -13.43
N ASP A 100 -9.34 -10.83 -14.27
CA ASP A 100 -8.62 -11.85 -15.03
C ASP A 100 -7.50 -12.54 -14.23
N ASN A 101 -7.44 -12.31 -12.91
CA ASN A 101 -6.40 -12.82 -12.00
C ASN A 101 -4.99 -12.25 -12.29
N THR A 102 -4.92 -11.13 -13.01
CA THR A 102 -3.69 -10.34 -13.16
C THR A 102 -3.42 -9.58 -11.87
N VAL A 103 -2.20 -9.69 -11.33
CA VAL A 103 -1.78 -8.93 -10.16
C VAL A 103 -1.22 -7.58 -10.61
N ILE A 104 -1.77 -6.50 -10.06
CA ILE A 104 -1.41 -5.11 -10.40
C ILE A 104 -0.71 -4.36 -9.27
N GLY A 105 -0.45 -5.04 -8.16
CA GLY A 105 0.20 -4.40 -7.02
C GLY A 105 -0.02 -5.17 -5.74
N ALA A 106 0.27 -4.52 -4.62
CA ALA A 106 0.03 -5.07 -3.30
C ALA A 106 -0.36 -4.00 -2.28
N HIS A 107 -1.19 -4.40 -1.32
CA HIS A 107 -1.56 -3.62 -0.15
C HIS A 107 -0.83 -4.19 1.07
N CYS A 108 0.07 -3.40 1.64
CA CYS A 108 0.87 -3.78 2.79
C CYS A 108 0.47 -2.96 4.03
N VAL A 109 0.13 -3.65 5.11
CA VAL A 109 -0.43 -3.04 6.32
C VAL A 109 0.25 -3.59 7.57
N ALA A 110 0.59 -2.72 8.51
CA ALA A 110 1.03 -3.13 9.84
C ALA A 110 -0.18 -3.56 10.69
N ILE A 111 -0.19 -4.82 11.16
CA ILE A 111 -1.34 -5.47 11.82
C ILE A 111 -1.03 -5.91 13.26
N SER A 112 -0.19 -5.15 13.96
CA SER A 112 0.20 -5.46 15.34
C SER A 112 0.54 -4.20 16.13
N ASN A 113 0.69 -4.35 17.45
CA ASN A 113 1.17 -3.28 18.31
C ASN A 113 2.71 -3.20 18.30
N PRO A 114 3.29 -2.01 18.52
CA PRO A 114 4.72 -1.89 18.82
C PRO A 114 5.11 -2.75 20.01
N ARG A 115 6.32 -3.32 19.97
CA ARG A 115 6.87 -4.04 21.13
C ARG A 115 7.04 -3.08 22.30
N ARG A 116 6.71 -3.53 23.51
CA ARG A 116 6.75 -2.69 24.73
C ARG A 116 7.79 -3.15 25.76
N SER A 117 8.60 -4.16 25.46
CA SER A 117 9.71 -4.53 26.33
C SER A 117 10.86 -3.53 26.15
N LYS A 118 11.51 -3.16 27.27
CA LYS A 118 12.65 -2.24 27.24
C LYS A 118 13.74 -2.78 26.30
N PHE A 119 14.11 -4.06 26.42
CA PHE A 119 15.12 -4.70 25.57
C PHE A 119 14.82 -4.56 24.08
N CYS A 120 13.61 -4.91 23.63
CA CYS A 120 13.26 -4.79 22.21
C CYS A 120 13.33 -3.34 21.71
N ILE A 121 13.01 -2.35 22.56
CA ILE A 121 13.07 -0.95 22.15
C ILE A 121 14.50 -0.47 22.00
N TYR A 122 15.42 -0.90 22.85
CA TYR A 122 16.84 -0.60 22.67
C TYR A 122 17.40 -1.27 21.40
N ASP A 123 17.03 -2.52 21.12
CA ASP A 123 17.47 -3.23 19.92
C ASP A 123 16.97 -2.54 18.64
N ILE A 124 15.68 -2.17 18.60
CA ILE A 124 15.09 -1.46 17.46
C ILE A 124 15.71 -0.06 17.32
N ALA A 125 15.88 0.67 18.42
CA ALA A 125 16.49 2.00 18.41
C ALA A 125 17.92 1.95 17.84
N ALA A 126 18.72 0.97 18.24
CA ALA A 126 20.06 0.75 17.69
C ALA A 126 19.99 0.41 16.18
N HIS A 127 19.05 -0.45 15.76
CA HIS A 127 18.92 -0.84 14.36
C HIS A 127 18.52 0.32 13.43
N PHE A 128 17.76 1.30 13.96
CA PHE A 128 17.34 2.51 13.25
C PHE A 128 18.24 3.73 13.53
N ASN A 129 19.28 3.58 14.35
CA ASN A 129 20.11 4.68 14.85
C ASN A 129 19.29 5.86 15.41
N ILE A 130 18.40 5.57 16.38
CA ILE A 130 17.58 6.55 17.10
C ILE A 130 17.92 6.44 18.59
N ASP A 131 17.81 7.55 19.32
CA ASP A 131 17.79 7.51 20.78
C ASP A 131 16.62 6.65 21.30
N ALA A 132 16.93 5.64 22.12
CA ALA A 132 15.96 4.71 22.67
C ALA A 132 14.86 5.40 23.51
N HIS A 133 15.15 6.53 24.16
CA HIS A 133 14.17 7.32 24.90
C HIS A 133 13.14 7.97 23.99
N ILE A 134 13.56 8.50 22.83
CA ILE A 134 12.65 9.06 21.83
C ILE A 134 11.70 7.97 21.31
N LEU A 135 12.25 6.79 21.00
CA LEU A 135 11.46 5.66 20.53
C LEU A 135 10.50 5.15 21.62
N TRP A 136 10.96 5.06 22.86
CA TRP A 136 10.15 4.67 24.01
C TRP A 136 8.97 5.62 24.25
N ASP A 137 9.19 6.92 24.14
CA ASP A 137 8.13 7.92 24.26
C ASP A 137 7.11 7.81 23.11
N ALA A 138 7.55 7.49 21.90
CA ALA A 138 6.66 7.23 20.79
C ALA A 138 5.76 6.00 21.04
N VAL A 139 6.32 4.91 21.59
CA VAL A 139 5.58 3.70 21.97
C VAL A 139 4.54 3.98 23.06
N LYS A 140 4.89 4.79 24.06
CA LYS A 140 3.93 5.20 25.12
C LYS A 140 2.75 5.98 24.57
N LYS A 141 2.98 6.84 23.58
CA LYS A 141 1.95 7.65 22.91
C LYS A 141 1.08 6.84 21.95
N THR A 142 1.51 5.66 21.51
CA THR A 142 0.70 4.76 20.69
C THR A 142 -0.17 3.86 21.58
N PRO A 143 -1.50 4.07 21.65
CA PRO A 143 -2.37 3.22 22.46
C PRO A 143 -2.34 1.77 21.96
N PRO A 144 -2.27 0.77 22.86
CA PRO A 144 -2.24 -0.61 22.45
C PRO A 144 -3.64 -1.07 22.02
N ILE A 145 -3.71 -1.75 20.89
CA ILE A 145 -4.92 -2.33 20.35
C ILE A 145 -5.16 -3.69 21.00
N LEU A 146 -6.37 -3.92 21.49
CA LEU A 146 -6.73 -5.18 22.12
C LEU A 146 -6.65 -6.35 21.11
N LYS A 147 -6.20 -7.53 21.56
CA LYS A 147 -6.05 -8.72 20.70
C LYS A 147 -7.31 -9.08 19.89
N PRO A 148 -8.54 -9.01 20.45
CA PRO A 148 -9.74 -9.26 19.66
C PRO A 148 -9.92 -8.27 18.51
N ILE A 149 -9.58 -6.99 18.73
CA ILE A 149 -9.65 -5.94 17.70
C ILE A 149 -8.60 -6.19 16.62
N LEU A 150 -7.37 -6.58 16.99
CA LEU A 150 -6.34 -6.96 16.02
C LEU A 150 -6.79 -8.12 15.10
N LYS A 151 -7.49 -9.13 15.67
CA LYS A 151 -8.04 -10.23 14.88
C LYS A 151 -9.10 -9.76 13.89
N ILE A 152 -10.00 -8.86 14.32
CA ILE A 152 -11.01 -8.25 13.45
C ILE A 152 -10.35 -7.41 12.36
N ALA A 153 -9.40 -6.56 12.75
CA ALA A 153 -8.70 -5.67 11.83
C ALA A 153 -7.92 -6.45 10.76
N ARG A 154 -7.32 -7.58 11.12
CA ARG A 154 -6.74 -8.50 10.13
C ARG A 154 -7.77 -8.94 9.08
N GLY A 155 -8.96 -9.33 9.49
CA GLY A 155 -10.06 -9.64 8.56
C GLY A 155 -10.44 -8.44 7.70
N GLN A 156 -10.47 -7.24 8.28
CA GLN A 156 -10.72 -5.99 7.54
C GLN A 156 -9.63 -5.70 6.50
N VAL A 157 -8.37 -6.05 6.73
CA VAL A 157 -7.31 -5.94 5.70
C VAL A 157 -7.67 -6.78 4.47
N PHE A 158 -8.19 -8.00 4.66
CA PHE A 158 -8.63 -8.84 3.54
C PHE A 158 -9.77 -8.20 2.78
N SER A 159 -10.84 -7.80 3.48
CA SER A 159 -12.03 -7.22 2.85
C SER A 159 -11.72 -5.89 2.15
N THR A 160 -10.89 -5.03 2.76
CA THR A 160 -10.48 -3.76 2.13
C THR A 160 -9.59 -3.99 0.92
N THR A 161 -8.68 -4.97 0.94
CA THR A 161 -7.86 -5.30 -0.23
C THR A 161 -8.68 -5.90 -1.37
N GLU A 162 -9.69 -6.73 -1.05
CA GLU A 162 -10.64 -7.24 -2.05
C GLU A 162 -11.46 -6.10 -2.66
N LEU A 163 -11.92 -5.15 -1.84
CA LEU A 163 -12.63 -3.97 -2.31
C LEU A 163 -11.75 -3.12 -3.24
N LEU A 164 -10.49 -2.87 -2.84
CA LEU A 164 -9.51 -2.19 -3.69
C LEU A 164 -9.33 -2.91 -5.03
N SER A 165 -9.20 -4.23 -5.02
CA SER A 165 -9.11 -5.05 -6.24
C SER A 165 -10.32 -4.83 -7.17
N LYS A 166 -11.54 -4.82 -6.62
CA LYS A 166 -12.77 -4.55 -7.38
C LYS A 166 -12.79 -3.14 -7.97
N ILE A 167 -12.39 -2.14 -7.19
CA ILE A 167 -12.30 -0.74 -7.63
C ILE A 167 -11.31 -0.61 -8.79
N PHE A 168 -10.09 -1.10 -8.60
CA PHE A 168 -9.06 -1.05 -9.64
C PHE A 168 -9.50 -1.78 -10.90
N THR A 169 -10.22 -2.89 -10.75
CA THR A 169 -10.74 -3.60 -11.91
C THR A 169 -11.77 -2.79 -12.69
N HIS A 170 -12.70 -2.16 -11.98
CA HIS A 170 -13.70 -1.30 -12.61
C HIS A 170 -13.05 -0.11 -13.33
N THR A 171 -12.10 0.55 -12.66
CA THR A 171 -11.26 1.60 -13.23
C THR A 171 -10.57 1.14 -14.50
N TYR A 172 -9.87 0.01 -14.44
CA TYR A 172 -9.09 -0.49 -15.56
C TYR A 172 -9.99 -0.77 -16.77
N ALA A 173 -11.15 -1.37 -16.54
CA ALA A 173 -12.14 -1.61 -17.58
C ALA A 173 -12.68 -0.33 -18.21
N LEU A 174 -12.91 0.73 -17.43
CA LEU A 174 -13.31 2.04 -17.95
C LEU A 174 -12.22 2.67 -18.81
N GLN A 175 -10.98 2.68 -18.34
CA GLN A 175 -9.84 3.25 -19.08
C GLN A 175 -9.62 2.54 -20.41
N GLN A 176 -9.73 1.20 -20.44
CA GLN A 176 -9.63 0.42 -21.68
C GLN A 176 -10.75 0.77 -22.67
N ARG A 177 -11.98 1.00 -22.18
CA ARG A 177 -13.10 1.44 -23.04
C ARG A 177 -12.87 2.84 -23.58
N GLU A 178 -12.43 3.78 -22.76
CA GLU A 178 -12.12 5.15 -23.18
C GLU A 178 -11.01 5.18 -24.23
N ALA A 179 -9.92 4.41 -24.02
CA ALA A 179 -8.83 4.29 -24.98
C ALA A 179 -9.30 3.71 -26.32
N ALA A 180 -10.10 2.63 -26.30
CA ALA A 180 -10.64 2.03 -27.52
C ALA A 180 -11.59 2.98 -28.28
N ILE A 181 -12.34 3.83 -27.56
CA ILE A 181 -13.18 4.85 -28.17
C ILE A 181 -12.31 5.95 -28.81
N ALA A 182 -11.30 6.44 -28.08
CA ALA A 182 -10.38 7.47 -28.57
C ALA A 182 -9.62 7.01 -29.83
N GLU A 183 -9.15 5.76 -29.86
CA GLU A 183 -8.50 5.16 -31.02
C GLU A 183 -9.45 5.12 -32.24
N LYS A 184 -10.70 4.68 -32.05
CA LYS A 184 -11.71 4.69 -33.12
C LYS A 184 -11.95 6.10 -33.66
N TYR A 185 -12.05 7.10 -32.80
CA TYR A 185 -12.21 8.50 -33.23
C TYR A 185 -10.99 8.97 -34.02
N HIS A 186 -9.77 8.64 -33.58
CA HIS A 186 -8.55 9.00 -34.30
C HIS A 186 -8.51 8.38 -35.70
N CYS A 187 -8.83 7.08 -35.84
CA CYS A 187 -8.88 6.42 -37.14
C CYS A 187 -9.92 7.06 -38.07
N ILE A 188 -11.09 7.45 -37.53
CA ILE A 188 -12.13 8.14 -38.31
C ILE A 188 -11.62 9.52 -38.78
N GLU A 189 -10.97 10.29 -37.91
CA GLU A 189 -10.40 11.57 -38.29
C GLU A 189 -9.32 11.45 -39.38
N GLU A 190 -8.44 10.45 -39.28
CA GLU A 190 -7.42 10.18 -40.30
C GLU A 190 -8.05 9.79 -41.64
N PHE A 191 -9.09 8.98 -41.63
CA PHE A 191 -9.86 8.65 -42.83
C PHE A 191 -10.45 9.90 -43.48
N PHE A 192 -11.12 10.78 -42.73
CA PHE A 192 -11.66 12.03 -43.29
C PHE A 192 -10.58 13.01 -43.76
N LYS A 193 -9.41 13.05 -43.12
CA LYS A 193 -8.26 13.85 -43.57
C LYS A 193 -7.68 13.33 -44.88
N SER A 194 -7.68 12.01 -45.11
CA SER A 194 -7.22 11.42 -46.37
C SER A 194 -8.16 11.72 -47.54
N GLN A 195 -9.48 11.71 -47.32
CA GLN A 195 -10.46 11.99 -48.38
C GLN A 195 -10.58 13.47 -48.80
N LYS A 196 -10.05 14.42 -48.01
CA LYS A 196 -10.00 15.85 -48.37
C LYS A 196 -8.76 16.25 -49.18
N LYS A 197 -7.82 15.32 -49.40
CA LYS A 197 -6.58 15.55 -50.15
C LYS A 197 -6.67 15.12 -51.61
N ASP A 198 -7.78 14.50 -52.02
CA ASP A 198 -8.16 14.23 -53.40
C ASP A 198 -9.22 15.24 -53.87
#